data_AF-A0A2E5JY90-F1
#
_entry.id   AF-A0A2E5JY90-F1
#
_cell.length_a   1.000
_cell.length_b   1.000
_cell.length_c   1.000
_cell.angle_alpha   90.00
_cell.angle_beta   90.00
_cell.angle_gamma   90.00
#
_symmetry.space_group_name_H-M   'P 1'
#
loop_
_entity.id
_entity.type
_entity.pdbx_description
1 polymer ?
#
loop_
_entity_poly.entity_id
_entity_poly.type
_entity_poly.pdbx_seq_one_letter_code
_entity_poly.pdbx_strand_id
1 'polypeptide(L)' 'MNWFRKSPDGHWLWLGFRQNMRVLRWIVERTGVASAFAAPIGWMPNYEDIDWRGLDFTEDQWIELMSIDRENENADPDS' A
#
# COMPACT_ATOMS: atom_id res chain seq x y z
N MET A 1 -3.57 3.04 2.67
CA MET A 1 -2.69 1.86 2.52
C MET A 1 -3.08 0.84 3.58
N ASN A 2 -3.42 -0.39 3.19
CA ASN A 2 -3.85 -1.44 4.12
C ASN A 2 -2.66 -2.37 4.45
N TRP A 3 -2.09 -2.21 5.64
CA TRP A 3 -0.91 -2.95 6.09
C TRP A 3 -1.19 -4.42 6.46
N PHE A 4 -2.46 -4.81 6.52
CA PHE A 4 -2.90 -6.12 7.01
C PHE A 4 -3.52 -6.97 5.88
N ARG A 5 -3.26 -6.62 4.62
CA ARG A 5 -3.75 -7.40 3.49
C ARG A 5 -2.98 -8.73 3.37
N LYS A 6 -3.74 -9.82 3.20
CA LYS A 6 -3.21 -11.15 2.88
C LYS A 6 -3.47 -11.50 1.42
N SER A 7 -2.59 -12.30 0.83
CA SER A 7 -2.80 -12.92 -0.47
C SER A 7 -3.92 -13.98 -0.38
N PRO A 8 -4.45 -14.47 -1.51
CA PRO A 8 -5.42 -15.58 -1.53
C PRO A 8 -4.93 -16.82 -0.78
N ASP A 9 -3.62 -17.02 -0.76
CA ASP A 9 -2.94 -18.16 -0.12
C ASP A 9 -2.76 -17.96 1.40
N GLY A 10 -3.20 -16.81 1.94
CA GLY A 10 -3.14 -16.48 3.36
C GLY A 10 -1.81 -15.87 3.82
N HIS A 11 -0.87 -15.60 2.92
CA HIS A 11 0.40 -14.95 3.24
C HIS A 11 0.22 -13.43 3.37
N TRP A 12 0.99 -12.78 4.26
CA TRP A 12 0.99 -11.32 4.32
C TRP A 12 1.64 -10.75 3.08
N LEU A 13 0.91 -9.90 2.35
CA LEU A 13 1.49 -9.19 1.21
C LEU A 13 2.55 -8.21 1.70
N TRP A 14 2.31 -7.56 2.84
CA TRP A 14 3.23 -6.63 3.45
C TRP A 14 3.66 -7.11 4.83
N LEU A 15 4.96 -7.36 5.02
CA LEU A 15 5.49 -7.95 6.25
C LEU A 15 5.61 -6.95 7.40
N GLY A 16 5.40 -5.65 7.14
CA GLY A 16 5.49 -4.59 8.15
C GLY A 16 6.92 -4.27 8.62
N PHE A 17 7.04 -3.43 9.66
CA PHE A 17 8.31 -2.93 10.21
C PHE A 17 9.14 -2.08 9.23
N ARG A 18 10.31 -2.58 8.78
CA ARG A 18 11.25 -1.85 7.92
C ARG A 18 10.63 -1.43 6.60
N GLN A 19 9.64 -2.17 6.10
CA GLN A 19 8.94 -1.82 4.87
C GLN A 19 8.12 -0.52 5.04
N ASN A 20 7.58 -0.23 6.23
CA ASN A 20 6.81 1.00 6.49
C ASN A 20 7.67 2.26 6.34
N MET A 21 8.97 2.17 6.62
CA MET A 21 9.89 3.30 6.43
C MET A 21 9.97 3.76 4.98
N ARG A 22 9.77 2.84 4.01
CA ARG A 22 9.76 3.17 2.58
C ARG A 22 8.59 4.09 2.22
N VAL A 23 7.44 3.87 2.85
CA VAL A 23 6.24 4.69 2.67
C VAL A 23 6.34 6.01 3.43
N LEU A 24 6.89 6.01 4.65
CA LEU A 24 7.14 7.26 5.37
C LEU A 24 8.15 8.15 4.63
N ARG A 25 9.19 7.54 4.04
CA ARG A 25 10.13 8.24 3.16
C ARG A 25 9.40 8.90 1.99
N TRP A 26 8.52 8.16 1.30
CA TRP A 26 7.69 8.74 0.23
C TRP A 26 6.83 9.91 0.73
N ILE A 27 6.19 9.80 1.90
CA ILE A 27 5.38 10.90 2.47
C ILE A 27 6.23 12.16 2.67
N VAL A 28 7.45 12.02 3.18
CA VAL A 28 8.38 13.15 3.33
C VAL A 28 8.77 13.72 1.97
N GLU A 29 9.14 12.88 1.00
CA GLU A 29 9.53 13.31 -0.36
C GLU A 29 8.38 13.95 -1.14
N ARG A 30 7.12 13.57 -0.85
CA ARG A 30 5.89 14.15 -1.41
C ARG A 30 5.66 15.60 -1.01
N THR A 31 6.27 16.06 0.07
CA THR A 31 6.19 17.49 0.44
C THR A 31 6.93 18.39 -0.56
N GLY A 32 7.76 17.80 -1.44
CA GLY A 32 8.50 18.53 -2.46
C GLY A 32 8.30 17.99 -3.88
N VAL A 33 8.79 16.78 -4.17
CA VAL A 33 9.09 16.33 -5.54
C VAL A 33 8.50 14.97 -5.93
N ALA A 34 8.08 14.14 -4.98
CA ALA A 34 7.61 12.80 -5.31
C ALA A 34 6.26 12.84 -6.04
N SER A 35 6.03 11.88 -6.94
CA SER A 35 4.77 11.75 -7.67
C SER A 35 3.70 11.04 -6.83
N ALA A 36 2.44 11.23 -7.21
CA ALA A 36 1.30 10.48 -6.68
C ALA A 36 0.17 10.48 -7.70
N PHE A 37 -0.66 9.44 -7.66
CA PHE A 37 -1.91 9.40 -8.40
C PHE A 37 -3.10 9.64 -7.48
N ALA A 38 -4.18 10.21 -8.05
CA ALA A 38 -5.42 10.45 -7.32
C ALA A 38 -6.23 9.15 -7.23
N ALA A 39 -6.62 8.77 -6.02
CA ALA A 39 -7.48 7.63 -5.72
C ALA A 39 -8.72 8.10 -4.93
N PRO A 40 -9.79 7.29 -4.84
CA PRO A 40 -11.02 7.66 -4.13
C PRO A 40 -10.82 8.07 -2.67
N ILE A 41 -9.80 7.51 -2.00
CA ILE A 41 -9.48 7.76 -0.60
C ILE A 41 -8.32 8.74 -0.39
N GLY A 42 -7.86 9.42 -1.44
CA GLY A 42 -6.77 10.39 -1.39
C GLY A 42 -5.64 10.10 -2.39
N TRP A 43 -4.43 10.58 -2.07
CA TRP A 43 -3.26 10.41 -2.94
C TRP A 43 -2.48 9.14 -2.58
N MET A 44 -2.08 8.39 -3.61
CA MET A 44 -1.36 7.13 -3.46
C MET A 44 -0.05 7.15 -4.25
N PRO A 45 1.04 6.52 -3.74
CA PRO A 45 2.28 6.36 -4.49
C PRO A 45 2.10 5.43 -5.68
N ASN A 46 2.82 5.68 -6.78
CA ASN A 46 3.02 4.67 -7.81
C ASN A 46 3.97 3.59 -7.30
N TYR A 47 4.01 2.44 -7.97
CA TYR A 47 4.99 1.40 -7.66
C TYR A 47 6.42 1.96 -7.70
N GLU A 48 6.74 2.75 -8.73
CA GLU A 48 8.07 3.36 -8.93
C GLU A 48 8.48 4.37 -7.85
N ASP A 49 7.52 4.92 -7.10
CA ASP A 49 7.78 5.91 -6.06
C ASP A 49 8.29 5.27 -4.75
N ILE A 50 8.25 3.94 -4.66
CA ILE A 50 8.69 3.17 -3.49
C ILE A 50 10.05 2.54 -3.78
N ASP A 51 10.96 2.63 -2.80
CA ASP A 51 12.24 1.93 -2.89
C ASP A 51 12.00 0.42 -2.68
N TRP A 52 12.31 -0.42 -3.66
CA TRP A 52 12.16 -1.88 -3.57
C TRP A 52 13.48 -2.62 -3.33
N ARG A 53 14.62 -1.92 -3.26
CA ARG A 53 15.94 -2.57 -3.17
C ARG A 53 16.01 -3.50 -1.97
N GLY A 54 16.44 -4.74 -2.21
CA GLY A 54 16.56 -5.77 -1.18
C GLY A 54 15.22 -6.40 -0.77
N LEU A 55 14.14 -6.18 -1.51
CA LEU A 55 12.86 -6.85 -1.34
C LEU A 55 12.46 -7.51 -2.67
N ASP A 56 12.09 -8.79 -2.62
CA ASP A 56 11.45 -9.48 -3.73
C ASP A 56 9.94 -9.18 -3.65
N PHE A 57 9.56 -8.05 -4.23
CA PHE A 57 8.19 -7.55 -4.25
C PHE A 57 7.88 -7.09 -5.66
N THR A 58 6.77 -7.56 -6.21
CA THR A 58 6.39 -7.32 -7.60
C THR A 58 5.37 -6.20 -7.71
N GLU A 59 5.25 -5.64 -8.90
CA GLU A 59 4.21 -4.65 -9.21
C GLU A 59 2.80 -5.25 -9.08
N ASP A 60 2.62 -6.53 -9.44
CA ASP A 60 1.33 -7.21 -9.26
C ASP A 60 0.93 -7.29 -7.78
N GLN A 61 1.87 -7.65 -6.89
CA GLN A 61 1.64 -7.63 -5.44
C GLN A 61 1.35 -6.21 -4.92
N TRP A 62 1.92 -5.19 -5.55
CA TRP A 62 1.64 -3.80 -5.21
C TRP A 62 0.22 -3.39 -5.61
N ILE A 63 -0.19 -3.74 -6.82
CA ILE A 63 -1.55 -3.51 -7.32
C ILE A 63 -2.55 -4.21 -6.41
N GLU A 64 -2.27 -5.45 -6.01
CA GLU A 64 -3.09 -6.20 -5.06
C GLU A 64 -3.13 -5.51 -3.69
N LEU A 65 -1.99 -5.11 -3.13
CA LEU A 65 -1.91 -4.41 -1.85
C LEU A 65 -2.69 -3.08 -1.86
N MET A 66 -2.68 -2.38 -2.99
CA MET A 66 -3.27 -1.07 -3.16
C MET A 66 -4.71 -1.10 -3.67
N SER A 67 -5.24 -2.27 -4.04
CA SER A 67 -6.62 -2.35 -4.50
C SER A 67 -7.57 -2.02 -3.35
N ILE A 68 -8.60 -1.21 -3.63
CA ILE A 68 -9.62 -0.86 -2.65
C ILE A 68 -10.78 -1.80 -2.91
N ASP A 69 -10.97 -2.80 -2.04
CA ASP A 69 -12.18 -3.62 -2.08
C ASP A 69 -13.35 -2.71 -1.72
N ARG A 70 -14.23 -2.43 -2.70
CA ARG A 70 -15.49 -1.73 -2.45
C ARG A 70 -16.47 -2.53 -1.57
N GLU A 71 -16.10 -3.73 -1.13
CA GLU A 71 -17.00 -4.71 -0.53
C GLU A 71 -16.97 -4.77 1.01
N ASN A 72 -16.08 -4.03 1.69
CA ASN A 72 -16.03 -4.00 3.17
C ASN A 72 -16.76 -2.81 3.79
N GLU A 73 -17.85 -2.33 3.17
CA GLU A 73 -18.74 -1.32 3.78
C GLU A 73 -19.77 -1.91 4.77
N ASN A 74 -19.87 -3.25 4.89
CA ASN A 74 -20.91 -3.91 5.69
C ASN A 74 -20.40 -4.92 6.75
N ALA A 75 -19.13 -4.84 7.15
CA ALA A 75 -18.58 -5.73 8.18
C ALA A 75 -18.26 -4.98 9.47
N ASP A 76 -19.22 -4.23 9.99
CA ASP A 76 -19.24 -3.84 11.40
C ASP A 76 -20.63 -4.15 11.97
N PRO A 77 -20.83 -5.31 12.62
CA PRO A 77 -22.11 -5.68 13.23
C PRO A 77 -22.31 -5.10 14.65
N ASP A 78 -21.41 -4.24 15.15
CA ASP A 78 -21.53 -3.59 16.46
C ASP A 78 -21.56 -2.05 16.32
N SER A 79 -22.75 -1.53 16.02
CA SER A 79 -23.13 -0.12 16.22
C SER A 79 -24.41 -0.03 17.04
#